data_AF-A0A645JI68-F1
#
_entry.id   AF-A0A645JI68-F1
#
_cell.length_a   1.000
_cell.length_b   1.000
_cell.length_c   1.000
_cell.angle_alpha   90.00
_cell.angle_beta   90.00
_cell.angle_gamma   90.00
#
_symmetry.space_group_name_H-M   'P 1'
#
loop_
_entity.id
_entity.type
_entity.pdbx_description
1 polymer ?
#
loop_
_entity_poly.entity_id
_entity_poly.type
_entity_poly.pdbx_seq_one_letter_code
_entity_poly.pdbx_strand_id
1 'polypeptide(L)'
;MLKQDLSLLEDTLPEIPEILILPKFDVLNLFSKNKLIVTDDSIKKLIFRKAGQIEAVILINGLAGGTWRMTKTSSKISFNICMFGKISKKIKMELERKFFSLADLYGIKECSFVYE
;
A
#
# COMPACT_ATOMS: atom_id res chain seq x y z
N MET A 1 19.43 28.19 1.44
CA MET A 1 19.59 27.19 0.37
C MET A 1 19.88 27.94 -0.92
N LEU A 2 20.97 27.61 -1.63
CA LEU A 2 21.46 28.36 -2.79
C LEU A 2 20.86 27.81 -4.09
N LYS A 3 20.63 28.68 -5.09
CA LYS A 3 20.04 28.34 -6.41
C LYS A 3 20.81 27.25 -7.18
N GLN A 4 22.07 27.01 -6.85
CA GLN A 4 22.96 26.07 -7.52
C GLN A 4 22.68 24.60 -7.15
N ASP A 5 21.97 24.37 -6.05
CA ASP A 5 21.58 23.01 -5.62
C ASP A 5 20.28 22.53 -6.30
N LEU A 6 19.58 23.40 -7.05
CA LEU A 6 18.32 23.02 -7.72
C LEU A 6 18.54 22.03 -8.87
N SER A 7 19.57 22.22 -9.69
CA SER A 7 19.85 21.34 -10.83
C SER A 7 20.24 19.92 -10.39
N LEU A 8 20.83 19.78 -9.19
CA LEU A 8 21.13 18.48 -8.57
C LEU A 8 19.88 17.75 -8.06
N LEU A 9 18.80 18.49 -7.77
CA LEU A 9 17.51 17.94 -7.34
C LEU A 9 16.58 17.60 -8.51
N GLU A 10 16.76 18.27 -9.65
CA GLU A 10 15.98 18.03 -10.88
C GLU A 10 16.31 16.67 -11.51
N ASP A 11 17.50 16.12 -11.28
CA ASP A 11 17.99 14.96 -12.04
C ASP A 11 17.60 13.58 -11.51
N THR A 12 17.08 13.39 -10.28
CA THR A 12 16.52 12.08 -9.91
C THR A 12 15.52 12.20 -8.76
N LEU A 13 14.26 12.53 -9.07
CA LEU A 13 13.19 12.09 -8.18
C LEU A 13 13.14 10.56 -8.23
N PRO A 14 13.10 9.86 -7.08
CA PRO A 14 13.03 8.41 -7.07
C PRO A 14 11.77 7.95 -7.80
N GLU A 15 11.90 6.91 -8.62
CA GLU A 15 10.79 6.33 -9.35
C GLU A 15 9.73 5.84 -8.35
N ILE A 16 8.47 6.24 -8.56
CA ILE A 16 7.36 5.83 -7.71
C ILE A 16 7.08 4.35 -7.99
N PRO A 17 7.13 3.46 -6.98
CA PRO A 17 6.86 2.04 -7.20
C PRO A 17 5.48 1.82 -7.81
N GLU A 18 5.39 0.90 -8.78
CA GLU A 18 4.10 0.51 -9.40
C GLU A 18 3.12 0.01 -8.33
N ILE A 19 3.61 -0.75 -7.36
CA ILE A 19 2.84 -1.21 -6.19
C ILE A 19 3.67 -1.06 -4.90
N LEU A 20 3.06 -0.48 -3.87
CA LEU A 20 3.60 -0.45 -2.51
C LEU A 20 2.51 -0.87 -1.52
N ILE A 21 2.80 -1.84 -0.66
CA ILE A 21 1.90 -2.28 0.42
C ILE A 21 2.35 -1.66 1.74
N LEU A 22 1.46 -0.94 2.40
CA LEU A 22 1.70 -0.26 3.66
C LEU A 22 0.97 -0.98 4.79
N PRO A 23 1.61 -1.24 5.94
CA PRO A 23 0.93 -1.76 7.12
C PRO A 23 -0.05 -0.73 7.72
N LYS A 24 -0.84 -1.17 8.70
CA LYS A 24 -1.64 -0.25 9.51
C LYS A 24 -0.75 0.81 10.15
N PHE A 25 -1.27 2.04 10.24
CA PHE A 25 -0.57 3.18 10.86
C PHE A 25 0.77 3.54 10.22
N ASP A 26 1.01 3.15 8.96
CA ASP A 26 2.23 3.54 8.27
C ASP A 26 2.39 5.08 8.23
N VAL A 27 3.61 5.55 8.46
CA VAL A 27 3.95 6.98 8.54
C VAL A 27 3.63 7.73 7.24
N LEU A 28 3.68 7.05 6.09
CA LEU A 28 3.30 7.64 4.80
C LEU A 28 1.83 8.03 4.77
N ASN A 29 0.97 7.29 5.47
CA ASN A 29 -0.44 7.64 5.62
C ASN A 29 -0.65 8.77 6.65
N LEU A 30 0.22 8.87 7.67
CA LEU A 30 0.07 9.81 8.78
C LEU A 30 0.60 11.22 8.47
N PHE A 31 1.74 11.32 7.79
CA PHE A 31 2.52 12.57 7.70
C PHE A 31 2.51 13.21 6.32
N SER A 32 1.74 12.69 5.35
CA SER A 32 1.59 13.37 4.06
C SER A 32 0.80 14.67 4.25
N LYS A 33 1.54 15.79 4.34
CA LYS A 33 1.04 17.17 4.51
C LYS A 33 -0.07 17.50 3.50
N ASN A 34 0.13 17.02 2.28
CA ASN A 34 -0.92 16.83 1.30
C ASN A 34 -1.28 15.34 1.40
N LYS A 35 -2.55 14.99 1.64
CA LYS A 35 -3.08 13.62 1.63
C LYS A 35 -3.01 13.02 0.21
N LEU A 36 -1.84 13.07 -0.44
CA LEU A 36 -1.58 12.79 -1.85
C LEU A 36 -1.90 11.34 -2.23
N ILE A 37 -1.93 10.46 -1.23
CA ILE A 37 -2.33 9.07 -1.35
C ILE A 37 -3.84 8.97 -1.64
N VAL A 38 -4.67 9.89 -1.17
CA VAL A 38 -6.13 9.78 -1.23
C VAL A 38 -6.72 11.01 -1.92
N THR A 39 -7.22 10.80 -3.13
CA THR A 39 -7.79 11.86 -3.98
C THR A 39 -9.26 12.15 -3.69
N ASP A 40 -9.97 11.27 -2.98
CA ASP A 40 -11.41 11.36 -2.69
C ASP A 40 -11.71 11.10 -1.20
N ASP A 41 -12.60 11.92 -0.62
CA ASP A 41 -13.11 11.77 0.75
C ASP A 41 -13.85 10.43 0.97
N SER A 42 -14.41 9.81 -0.06
CA SER A 42 -15.01 8.47 0.03
C SER A 42 -13.96 7.42 0.41
N ILE A 43 -12.84 7.39 -0.32
CA ILE A 43 -11.68 6.53 -0.07
C ILE A 43 -11.05 6.85 1.28
N LYS A 44 -11.01 8.13 1.67
CA LYS A 44 -10.44 8.56 2.94
C LYS A 44 -11.15 7.93 4.14
N LYS A 45 -12.47 7.78 4.09
CA LYS A 45 -13.26 7.10 5.14
C LYS A 45 -13.04 5.59 5.19
N LEU A 46 -12.49 4.99 4.12
CA LEU A 46 -12.11 3.57 4.08
C LEU A 46 -10.75 3.32 4.74
N ILE A 47 -9.84 4.29 4.67
CA ILE A 47 -8.49 4.21 5.25
C ILE A 47 -8.45 4.74 6.68
N PHE A 48 -9.00 5.93 6.92
CA PHE A 48 -9.06 6.58 8.23
C PHE A 48 -10.42 6.28 8.88
N ARG A 49 -10.42 5.31 9.79
CA ARG A 49 -11.61 4.82 10.47
C ARG A 49 -11.85 5.58 11.78
N LYS A 50 -13.02 5.33 12.38
CA LYS A 50 -13.38 5.86 13.70
C LYS A 50 -12.33 5.45 14.75
N ALA A 51 -12.27 6.20 15.85
CA ALA A 51 -11.32 5.99 16.95
C ALA A 51 -9.84 6.04 16.52
N GLY A 52 -9.53 6.84 15.49
CA GLY A 52 -8.15 7.06 15.03
C GLY A 52 -7.50 5.85 14.34
N GLN A 53 -8.27 4.82 14.02
CA GLN A 53 -7.75 3.62 13.36
C GLN A 53 -7.36 3.91 11.91
N ILE A 54 -6.21 3.41 11.48
CA ILE A 54 -5.70 3.55 10.11
C ILE A 54 -5.49 2.16 9.52
N GLU A 55 -6.18 1.87 8.42
CA GLU A 55 -6.06 0.59 7.72
C GLU A 55 -4.71 0.45 7.01
N ALA A 56 -4.36 -0.80 6.71
CA ALA A 56 -3.22 -1.10 5.86
C ALA A 56 -3.63 -0.81 4.40
N VAL A 57 -2.76 -0.15 3.64
CA VAL A 57 -3.11 0.47 2.34
C VAL A 57 -2.28 -0.17 1.23
N ILE A 58 -2.89 -0.33 0.06
CA ILE A 58 -2.19 -0.67 -1.19
C ILE A 58 -2.10 0.62 -2.01
N LEU A 59 -0.88 1.05 -2.32
CA LEU A 59 -0.61 2.12 -3.26
C LEU A 59 -0.36 1.52 -4.64
N ILE A 60 -1.00 2.08 -5.66
CA ILE A 60 -0.73 1.84 -7.07
C ILE A 60 -0.25 3.16 -7.66
N ASN A 61 1.00 3.18 -8.15
CA ASN A 61 1.65 4.40 -8.65
C ASN A 61 1.55 5.59 -7.67
N GLY A 62 1.72 5.31 -6.36
CA GLY A 62 1.67 6.33 -5.30
C GLY A 62 0.28 6.75 -4.82
N LEU A 63 -0.80 6.26 -5.45
CA LEU A 63 -2.19 6.54 -5.06
C LEU A 63 -2.83 5.34 -4.37
N ALA A 64 -3.72 5.58 -3.41
CA ALA A 64 -4.47 4.53 -2.74
C ALA A 64 -5.37 3.78 -3.73
N GLY A 65 -5.00 2.53 -4.00
CA GLY A 65 -5.75 1.61 -4.85
C GLY A 65 -6.59 0.61 -4.06
N GLY A 66 -6.33 0.44 -2.76
CA GLY A 66 -7.09 -0.48 -1.92
C GLY A 66 -6.61 -0.52 -0.48
N THR A 67 -7.24 -1.40 0.30
CA THR A 67 -6.82 -1.76 1.66
C THR A 67 -6.60 -3.25 1.75
N TRP A 68 -5.86 -3.67 2.77
CA TRP A 68 -5.65 -5.08 3.03
C TRP A 68 -5.67 -5.39 4.52
N ARG A 69 -5.95 -6.66 4.83
CA ARG A 69 -5.89 -7.22 6.18
C ARG A 69 -5.24 -8.58 6.13
N MET A 70 -4.59 -8.95 7.21
CA MET A 70 -3.91 -10.22 7.35
C MET A 70 -4.48 -10.98 8.54
N THR A 71 -4.80 -12.25 8.32
CA THR A 71 -5.00 -13.23 9.39
C THR A 71 -3.93 -14.30 9.27
N LYS A 72 -3.29 -14.65 10.39
CA LYS A 72 -2.14 -15.55 10.43
C LYS A 72 -2.44 -16.71 11.37
N THR A 73 -2.09 -17.92 10.95
CA THR A 73 -2.00 -19.12 11.79
C THR A 73 -0.53 -19.54 11.90
N SER A 74 -0.25 -20.68 12.56
CA SER A 74 1.10 -21.24 12.63
C SER A 74 1.65 -21.69 11.27
N SER A 75 0.77 -22.07 10.32
CA SER A 75 1.18 -22.65 9.03
C SER A 75 0.75 -21.84 7.82
N LYS A 76 -0.14 -20.84 7.98
CA LYS A 76 -0.78 -20.14 6.86
C LYS A 76 -0.99 -18.66 7.14
N ILE A 77 -0.90 -17.85 6.08
CA ILE A 77 -1.35 -16.46 6.08
C ILE A 77 -2.46 -16.26 5.06
N SER A 78 -3.54 -15.61 5.48
CA SER A 78 -4.62 -15.19 4.60
C SER A 78 -4.62 -13.67 4.47
N PHE A 79 -4.50 -13.19 3.24
CA PHE A 79 -4.60 -11.77 2.90
C PHE A 79 -5.99 -11.48 2.33
N ASN A 80 -6.73 -10.60 3.01
CA ASN A 80 -7.99 -10.07 2.52
C ASN A 80 -7.69 -8.72 1.87
N ILE A 81 -8.00 -8.58 0.58
CA ILE A 81 -7.64 -7.46 -0.27
C ILE A 81 -8.92 -6.83 -0.77
N CYS A 82 -9.13 -5.56 -0.45
CA CYS A 82 -10.27 -4.77 -0.93
C CYS A 82 -9.75 -3.66 -1.84
N MET A 83 -10.03 -3.76 -3.13
CA MET A 83 -9.61 -2.77 -4.13
C MET A 83 -10.69 -1.71 -4.34
N PHE A 84 -10.29 -0.45 -4.49
CA PHE A 84 -11.23 0.65 -4.75
C PHE A 84 -11.67 0.75 -6.21
N GLY A 85 -11.07 -0.05 -7.08
CA GLY A 85 -11.39 -0.10 -8.50
C GLY A 85 -10.93 -1.40 -9.15
N LYS A 86 -11.25 -1.56 -10.43
CA LYS A 86 -10.81 -2.73 -11.21
C LYS A 86 -9.30 -2.71 -11.39
N ILE A 87 -8.68 -3.87 -11.24
CA ILE A 87 -7.25 -4.06 -11.50
C ILE A 87 -7.02 -4.99 -12.68
N SER A 88 -5.92 -4.77 -13.39
CA SER A 88 -5.48 -5.67 -14.46
C SER A 88 -4.91 -6.97 -13.87
N LYS A 89 -4.86 -8.02 -14.68
CA LYS A 89 -4.23 -9.29 -14.30
C LYS A 89 -2.74 -9.12 -13.94
N LYS A 90 -2.04 -8.19 -14.61
CA LYS A 90 -0.63 -7.85 -14.32
C LYS A 90 -0.48 -7.30 -12.90
N ILE A 91 -1.29 -6.29 -12.54
CA ILE A 91 -1.27 -5.68 -11.21
C ILE A 91 -1.63 -6.71 -10.13
N LYS A 92 -2.64 -7.54 -10.39
CA LYS A 92 -3.02 -8.62 -9.47
C LYS A 92 -1.83 -9.57 -9.18
N MET A 93 -1.16 -10.03 -10.22
CA MET A 93 -0.02 -10.94 -10.08
C MET A 93 1.15 -10.30 -9.31
N GLU A 94 1.44 -9.02 -9.57
CA GLU A 94 2.51 -8.30 -8.87
C GLU A 94 2.15 -8.03 -7.41
N LEU A 95 0.88 -7.75 -7.12
CA LEU A 95 0.37 -7.60 -5.76
C LEU A 95 0.52 -8.91 -4.95
N GLU A 96 0.11 -10.04 -5.53
CA GLU A 96 0.26 -11.36 -4.89
C GLU A 96 1.72 -11.68 -4.60
N ARG A 97 2.65 -11.37 -5.53
CA ARG A 97 4.10 -11.52 -5.28
C ARG A 97 4.58 -10.73 -4.08
N LYS A 98 4.17 -9.46 -3.94
CA LYS A 98 4.54 -8.63 -2.79
C LYS A 98 4.01 -9.20 -1.48
N PHE A 99 2.80 -9.74 -1.47
CA PHE A 99 2.26 -10.41 -0.30
C PHE A 99 2.93 -11.76 0.01
N PHE A 100 3.34 -12.51 -1.01
CA PHE A 100 4.18 -13.69 -0.82
C PHE A 100 5.52 -13.33 -0.16
N SER A 101 6.20 -12.30 -0.66
CA SER A 101 7.43 -11.81 -0.03
C SER A 101 7.20 -11.38 1.43
N LEU A 102 6.05 -10.76 1.72
CA LEU A 102 5.68 -10.44 3.11
C LEU A 102 5.46 -11.70 3.96
N ALA A 103 4.84 -12.74 3.42
CA ALA A 103 4.66 -14.01 4.13
C ALA A 103 5.98 -14.75 4.38
N ASP A 104 6.91 -14.68 3.42
CA ASP A 104 8.26 -15.22 3.56
C ASP A 104 9.03 -14.55 4.71
N LEU A 105 8.82 -13.24 4.94
CA LEU A 105 9.38 -12.55 6.12
C LEU A 105 8.84 -13.12 7.45
N TYR A 106 7.65 -13.72 7.44
CA TYR A 106 7.10 -14.44 8.58
C TYR A 106 7.48 -15.93 8.63
N GLY A 107 8.25 -16.42 7.66
CA GLY A 107 8.64 -17.83 7.54
C GLY A 107 7.49 -18.76 7.12
N ILE A 108 6.40 -18.22 6.54
CA ILE A 108 5.21 -18.98 6.17
C ILE A 108 5.10 -19.05 4.64
N LYS A 109 5.04 -20.27 4.11
CA LYS A 109 4.95 -20.54 2.67
C LYS A 109 3.52 -20.64 2.15
N GLU A 110 2.57 -21.04 3.00
CA GLU A 110 1.17 -21.17 2.57
C GLU A 110 0.47 -19.82 2.67
N CYS A 111 0.07 -19.27 1.52
CA CYS A 111 -0.71 -18.05 1.44
C CYS A 111 -2.04 -18.29 0.73
N SER A 112 -3.07 -17.55 1.14
CA SER A 112 -4.31 -17.42 0.37
C SER A 112 -4.73 -15.97 0.23
N PHE A 113 -5.32 -15.64 -0.91
CA PHE A 113 -5.78 -14.29 -1.26
C PHE A 113 -7.28 -14.28 -1.44
N VAL A 114 -7.97 -13.40 -0.73
CA VAL A 114 -9.40 -13.15 -0.88
C VAL A 114 -9.55 -11.72 -1.40
N TYR A 115 -10.17 -11.58 -2.57
CA TYR A 115 -10.46 -10.27 -3.17
C TYR A 115 -11.94 -9.95 -2.98
N GLU A 116 -12.22 -8.80 -2.37
CA GLU A 116 -13.56 -8.22 -2.19
C GLU A 116 -13.85 -7.13 -3.22
#